data_AF-A0AA40VCR3-F1
#
_entry.id   AF-A0AA40VCR3-F1
#
_cell.length_a   1.000
_cell.length_b   1.000
_cell.length_c   1.000
_cell.angle_alpha   90.00
_cell.angle_beta   90.00
_cell.angle_gamma   90.00
#
_symmetry.space_group_name_H-M   'P 1'
#
loop_
_entity.id
_entity.type
_entity.pdbx_description
1 polymer ?
#
loop_
_entity_poly.entity_id
_entity_poly.type
_entity_poly.pdbx_seq_one_letter_code
_entity_poly.pdbx_strand_id
1 'polypeptide(L)'
;MNRSILSLVLLAGLTAPALTTGPAAAVEGSPVLLHGNYCGPGNRAPAAPIDALDAACARHDACTPDGALAPRACNLRLQAEAERVADDPRQPEDLRMMAGLVASGAAMMPSAPSAAPRAPSAVPAAVDVGTQPDADLLPDE
;
A
#
# COMPACT_ATOMS: atom_id res chain seq x y z
N MET A 1 68.72 -10.38 -7.57
CA MET A 1 68.49 -9.27 -8.51
C MET A 1 67.81 -9.86 -9.74
N ASN A 2 66.55 -9.66 -10.10
CA ASN A 2 65.57 -8.56 -9.95
C ASN A 2 64.16 -9.21 -9.85
N ARG A 3 63.39 -9.01 -8.78
CA ARG A 3 62.41 -7.92 -8.54
C ARG A 3 61.31 -7.79 -9.61
N SER A 4 60.10 -8.19 -9.19
CA SER A 4 58.85 -7.44 -9.37
C SER A 4 58.34 -7.21 -10.79
N ILE A 5 57.63 -8.19 -11.35
CA ILE A 5 56.68 -7.89 -12.46
C ILE A 5 55.33 -8.63 -12.28
N LEU A 6 55.20 -9.59 -11.37
CA LEU A 6 53.98 -10.40 -11.25
C LEU A 6 52.79 -9.73 -10.51
N SER A 7 52.90 -8.46 -10.13
CA SER A 7 51.94 -7.84 -9.18
C SER A 7 51.03 -6.76 -9.77
N LEU A 8 51.04 -6.49 -11.09
CA LEU A 8 50.35 -5.32 -11.66
C LEU A 8 49.32 -5.64 -12.76
N VAL A 9 48.52 -6.70 -12.62
CA VAL A 9 47.43 -6.96 -13.60
C VAL A 9 46.05 -7.22 -12.98
N LEU A 10 45.91 -7.33 -11.65
CA LEU A 10 44.65 -7.79 -11.06
C LEU A 10 43.93 -6.79 -10.17
N LEU A 11 43.87 -5.50 -10.55
CA LEU A 11 43.08 -4.51 -9.80
C LEU A 11 42.31 -3.54 -10.73
N ALA A 12 41.47 -4.08 -11.60
CA ALA A 12 40.40 -3.33 -12.25
C ALA A 12 39.05 -3.96 -11.84
N GLY A 13 38.72 -3.81 -10.56
CA GLY A 13 37.43 -4.23 -10.02
C GLY A 13 36.31 -3.42 -10.65
N LEU A 14 35.30 -4.11 -11.16
CA LEU A 14 34.13 -3.54 -11.81
C LEU A 14 33.38 -2.61 -10.83
N THR A 15 33.50 -1.30 -11.01
CA THR A 15 32.57 -0.35 -10.43
C THR A 15 31.31 -0.36 -11.29
N ALA A 16 30.49 -1.39 -11.13
CA ALA A 16 29.14 -1.38 -11.67
C ALA A 16 28.36 -0.27 -10.93
N PRO A 17 27.76 0.71 -11.63
CA PRO A 17 26.85 1.60 -10.97
C PRO A 17 25.69 0.74 -10.46
N ALA A 18 25.52 0.68 -9.14
CA ALA A 18 24.28 0.22 -8.56
C ALA A 18 23.21 1.19 -9.06
N LEU A 19 22.41 0.76 -10.04
CA LEU A 19 21.16 1.43 -10.37
C LEU A 19 20.30 1.33 -9.11
N THR A 20 20.34 2.36 -8.28
CA THR A 20 19.39 2.51 -7.19
C THR A 20 18.02 2.62 -7.85
N THR A 21 17.21 1.57 -7.74
CA THR A 21 15.79 1.65 -8.07
C THR A 21 15.19 2.57 -7.01
N GLY A 22 15.15 3.87 -7.32
CA GLY A 22 14.39 4.83 -6.54
C GLY A 22 12.93 4.35 -6.42
N PRO A 23 12.19 4.79 -5.39
CA PRO A 23 10.78 4.45 -5.27
C PRO A 23 10.10 4.79 -6.59
N ALA A 24 9.30 3.86 -7.12
CA ALA A 24 8.52 4.10 -8.32
C ALA A 24 7.72 5.38 -8.08
N ALA A 25 8.11 6.46 -8.77
CA ALA A 25 7.45 7.73 -8.66
C ALA A 25 5.99 7.51 -9.03
N ALA A 26 5.07 8.14 -8.29
CA ALA A 26 3.69 8.26 -8.71
C ALA A 26 3.67 8.69 -10.18
N VAL A 27 2.86 8.03 -10.99
CA VAL A 27 2.69 8.38 -12.40
C VAL A 27 2.17 9.82 -12.48
N GLU A 28 3.06 10.79 -12.68
CA GLU A 28 2.69 12.17 -13.00
C GLU A 28 2.11 12.19 -14.42
N GLY A 29 0.79 12.33 -14.54
CA GLY A 29 0.08 12.35 -15.81
C GLY A 29 -1.43 12.42 -15.63
N SER A 30 -2.15 12.76 -16.70
CA SER A 30 -3.62 12.69 -16.71
C SER A 30 -4.08 11.25 -16.43
N PRO A 31 -5.17 11.06 -15.66
CA PRO A 31 -5.65 9.73 -15.33
C PRO A 31 -6.09 8.97 -16.60
N VAL A 32 -5.72 7.70 -16.68
CA VAL A 32 -6.11 6.80 -17.77
C VAL A 32 -7.15 5.84 -17.22
N LEU A 33 -8.42 6.20 -17.39
CA LEU A 33 -9.52 5.47 -16.77
C LEU A 33 -10.19 4.52 -17.76
N LEU A 34 -10.27 3.26 -17.35
CA LEU A 34 -11.10 2.24 -17.98
C LEU A 34 -12.58 2.54 -17.76
N HIS A 35 -12.92 3.00 -16.55
CA HIS A 35 -14.29 3.23 -16.13
C HIS A 35 -14.37 4.31 -15.05
N GLY A 36 -15.44 5.10 -15.07
CA GLY A 36 -15.76 6.05 -14.01
C GLY A 36 -14.69 7.10 -13.72
N ASN A 37 -14.46 7.33 -12.42
CA ASN A 37 -13.51 8.32 -11.90
C ASN A 37 -12.26 7.68 -11.27
N TYR A 38 -12.27 6.38 -11.01
CA TYR A 38 -11.24 5.69 -10.21
C TYR A 38 -10.70 4.40 -10.82
N CYS A 39 -11.36 3.78 -11.80
CA CYS A 39 -10.87 2.51 -12.34
C CYS A 39 -9.77 2.74 -13.39
N GLY A 40 -8.51 2.83 -12.97
CA GLY A 40 -7.33 2.89 -13.84
C GLY A 40 -6.10 3.54 -13.18
N PRO A 41 -4.99 3.75 -13.90
CA PRO A 41 -3.87 4.53 -13.39
C PRO A 41 -4.24 6.00 -13.16
N GLY A 42 -4.04 6.47 -11.92
CA GLY A 42 -4.51 7.77 -11.46
C GLY A 42 -6.02 7.78 -11.22
N ASN A 43 -6.56 8.92 -10.78
CA ASN A 43 -8.00 9.08 -10.60
C ASN A 43 -8.42 10.55 -10.70
N ARG A 44 -9.74 10.79 -10.58
CA ARG A 44 -10.36 12.12 -10.57
C ARG A 44 -10.82 12.52 -9.17
N ALA A 45 -10.14 12.06 -8.11
CA ALA A 45 -10.46 12.51 -6.76
C ALA A 45 -10.43 14.06 -6.70
N PRO A 46 -11.38 14.70 -5.99
CA PRO A 46 -12.35 14.12 -5.05
C PRO A 46 -13.74 13.82 -5.65
N ALA A 47 -13.88 13.63 -6.97
CA ALA A 47 -15.18 13.35 -7.58
C ALA A 47 -15.86 12.11 -6.96
N ALA A 48 -17.19 12.11 -6.82
CA ALA A 48 -17.90 10.95 -6.31
C ALA A 48 -17.82 9.76 -7.28
N PRO A 49 -17.74 8.51 -6.80
CA PRO A 49 -17.85 7.34 -7.66
C PRO A 49 -19.21 7.31 -8.37
N ILE A 50 -19.23 6.89 -9.63
CA ILE A 50 -20.46 6.93 -10.44
C ILE A 50 -21.33 5.67 -10.31
N ASP A 51 -20.75 4.55 -9.86
CA ASP A 51 -21.46 3.29 -9.61
C ASP A 51 -20.71 2.39 -8.60
N ALA A 52 -21.19 1.16 -8.43
CA ALA A 52 -20.63 0.19 -7.50
C ALA A 52 -19.21 -0.28 -7.84
N LEU A 53 -18.87 -0.40 -9.13
CA LEU A 53 -17.54 -0.80 -9.58
C LEU A 53 -16.56 0.35 -9.36
N ASP A 54 -16.93 1.57 -9.77
CA ASP A 54 -16.15 2.77 -9.55
C ASP A 54 -15.90 3.02 -8.06
N ALA A 55 -16.88 2.72 -7.20
CA ALA A 55 -16.72 2.81 -5.75
C ALA A 55 -15.73 1.77 -5.19
N ALA A 56 -15.61 0.59 -5.81
CA ALA A 56 -14.58 -0.40 -5.45
C ALA A 56 -13.19 0.10 -5.82
N CYS A 57 -13.04 0.64 -7.03
CA CYS A 57 -11.79 1.27 -7.48
C CYS A 57 -11.39 2.45 -6.56
N ALA A 58 -12.33 3.31 -6.17
CA ALA A 58 -12.06 4.42 -5.25
C ALA A 58 -11.52 3.95 -3.88
N ARG A 59 -12.02 2.83 -3.36
CA ARG A 59 -11.52 2.24 -2.10
C ARG A 59 -10.15 1.59 -2.27
N HIS A 60 -9.84 1.06 -3.45
CA HIS A 60 -8.51 0.54 -3.78
C HIS A 60 -7.46 1.66 -3.86
N ASP A 61 -7.79 2.76 -4.52
CA ASP A 61 -6.93 3.95 -4.60
C ASP A 61 -6.65 4.54 -3.22
N ALA A 62 -7.68 4.66 -2.38
CA ALA A 62 -7.53 5.12 -1.00
C ALA A 62 -6.70 4.15 -0.12
N CYS A 63 -6.58 2.88 -0.51
CA CYS A 63 -5.71 1.89 0.14
C CYS A 63 -4.22 2.13 -0.18
N THR A 64 -3.94 2.98 -1.19
CA THR A 64 -2.61 3.23 -1.75
C THR A 64 -2.34 4.74 -1.87
N PRO A 65 -2.35 5.51 -0.76
CA PRO A 65 -2.36 6.98 -0.79
C PRO A 65 -1.12 7.61 -1.42
N ASP A 66 0.02 6.92 -1.41
CA ASP A 66 1.29 7.45 -1.92
C ASP A 66 1.47 7.21 -3.44
N GLY A 67 0.50 6.59 -4.12
CA GLY A 67 0.61 6.24 -5.54
C GLY A 67 1.67 5.16 -5.85
N ALA A 68 2.27 4.56 -4.81
CA ALA A 68 3.16 3.42 -4.91
C ALA A 68 2.41 2.14 -5.34
N LEU A 69 3.11 1.02 -5.50
CA LEU A 69 2.44 -0.26 -5.74
C LEU A 69 1.52 -0.60 -4.55
N ALA A 70 0.27 -0.95 -4.86
CA ALA A 70 -0.70 -1.35 -3.86
C ALA A 70 -0.21 -2.59 -3.08
N PRO A 71 -0.41 -2.65 -1.75
CA PRO A 71 -0.24 -3.88 -0.99
C PRO A 71 -1.11 -5.01 -1.56
N ARG A 72 -0.64 -6.26 -1.48
CA ARG A 72 -1.39 -7.44 -1.96
C ARG A 72 -2.81 -7.52 -1.37
N ALA A 73 -2.98 -7.13 -0.11
CA ALA A 73 -4.28 -7.11 0.54
C ALA A 73 -5.26 -6.12 -0.11
N CYS A 74 -4.78 -4.97 -0.59
CA CYS A 74 -5.59 -4.00 -1.33
C CYS A 74 -6.04 -4.59 -2.68
N ASN A 75 -5.13 -5.24 -3.41
CA ASN A 75 -5.46 -5.89 -4.69
C ASN A 75 -6.50 -7.02 -4.52
N LEU A 76 -6.34 -7.87 -3.50
CA LEU A 76 -7.30 -8.94 -3.20
C LEU A 76 -8.67 -8.38 -2.79
N ARG A 77 -8.69 -7.26 -2.06
CA ARG A 77 -9.94 -6.58 -1.73
C ARG A 77 -10.65 -6.05 -2.98
N LEU A 78 -9.90 -5.41 -3.89
CA LEU A 78 -10.46 -4.94 -5.15
C LEU A 78 -11.03 -6.10 -5.97
N GLN A 79 -10.29 -7.20 -6.07
CA GLN A 79 -10.75 -8.42 -6.74
C GLN A 79 -12.11 -8.87 -6.18
N ALA A 80 -12.22 -9.09 -4.87
CA ALA A 80 -13.44 -9.58 -4.25
C ALA A 80 -14.62 -8.59 -4.32
N GLU A 81 -14.35 -7.28 -4.31
CA GLU A 81 -15.37 -6.26 -4.50
C GLU A 81 -15.88 -6.22 -5.96
N ALA A 82 -14.99 -6.34 -6.94
CA ALA A 82 -15.35 -6.38 -8.35
C ALA A 82 -16.06 -7.68 -8.74
N GLU A 83 -15.65 -8.84 -8.21
CA GLU A 83 -16.36 -10.13 -8.39
C GLU A 83 -17.82 -10.03 -7.93
N ARG A 84 -18.07 -9.41 -6.78
CA ARG A 84 -19.44 -9.19 -6.30
C ARG A 84 -20.29 -8.32 -7.24
N VAL A 85 -19.68 -7.35 -7.92
CA VAL A 85 -20.39 -6.55 -8.93
C VAL A 85 -20.64 -7.37 -10.19
N ALA A 86 -19.67 -8.19 -10.62
CA ALA A 86 -19.82 -9.08 -11.78
C ALA A 86 -20.92 -10.13 -11.59
N ASP A 87 -21.08 -10.63 -10.36
CA ASP A 87 -22.07 -11.65 -10.00
C ASP A 87 -23.46 -11.09 -9.69
N ASP A 88 -23.62 -9.77 -9.54
CA ASP A 88 -24.90 -9.16 -9.19
C ASP A 88 -25.82 -9.02 -10.42
N PRO A 89 -26.93 -9.79 -10.50
CA PRO A 89 -27.81 -9.77 -11.67
C PRO A 89 -28.60 -8.47 -11.80
N ARG A 90 -28.56 -7.58 -10.79
CA ARG A 90 -29.21 -6.27 -10.85
C ARG A 90 -28.35 -5.23 -11.58
N GLN A 91 -27.08 -5.54 -11.83
CA GLN A 91 -26.17 -4.64 -12.54
C GLN A 91 -26.31 -4.80 -14.06
N PRO A 92 -26.11 -3.73 -14.84
CA PRO A 92 -26.04 -3.82 -16.30
C PRO A 92 -25.00 -4.84 -16.78
N GLU A 93 -25.31 -5.56 -17.86
CA GLU A 93 -24.45 -6.64 -18.37
C GLU A 93 -23.03 -6.17 -18.72
N ASP A 94 -22.92 -5.00 -19.34
CA ASP A 94 -21.66 -4.35 -19.67
C ASP A 94 -20.85 -4.01 -18.40
N LEU A 95 -21.50 -3.48 -17.36
CA LEU A 95 -20.86 -3.20 -16.08
C LEU A 95 -20.38 -4.50 -15.41
N ARG A 96 -21.16 -5.58 -15.48
CA ARG A 96 -20.77 -6.90 -14.94
C ARG A 96 -19.55 -7.47 -15.67
N MET A 97 -19.51 -7.38 -17.00
CA MET A 97 -18.34 -7.80 -17.78
C MET A 97 -17.11 -6.97 -17.46
N MET A 98 -17.27 -5.64 -17.35
CA MET A 98 -16.20 -4.74 -16.95
C MET A 98 -15.68 -5.08 -15.55
N ALA A 99 -16.57 -5.36 -14.60
CA ALA A 99 -16.21 -5.77 -13.26
C ALA A 99 -15.42 -7.09 -13.25
N GLY A 100 -15.78 -8.06 -14.10
CA GLY A 100 -15.00 -9.29 -14.28
C GLY A 100 -13.58 -9.04 -14.81
N LEU A 101 -13.42 -8.08 -15.73
CA LEU A 101 -12.10 -7.65 -16.22
C LEU A 101 -11.29 -6.99 -15.09
N VAL A 102 -11.90 -6.08 -14.33
CA VAL A 102 -11.25 -5.41 -13.19
C VAL A 102 -10.83 -6.42 -12.13
N ALA A 103 -11.69 -7.40 -11.80
CA ALA A 103 -11.38 -8.47 -10.86
C ALA A 103 -10.17 -9.29 -11.30
N SER A 104 -10.17 -9.73 -12.56
CA SER A 104 -9.07 -10.50 -13.15
C SER A 104 -7.76 -9.70 -13.17
N GLY A 105 -7.84 -8.42 -13.53
CA GLY A 105 -6.70 -7.51 -13.48
C GLY A 105 -6.15 -7.36 -12.06
N ALA A 106 -7.03 -7.15 -11.08
CA ALA A 106 -6.65 -7.01 -9.68
C ALA A 106 -5.93 -8.25 -9.12
N ALA A 107 -6.34 -9.45 -9.52
CA ALA A 107 -5.69 -10.70 -9.13
C ALA A 107 -4.24 -10.81 -9.65
N MET A 108 -3.93 -10.16 -10.78
CA MET A 108 -2.63 -10.23 -11.46
C MET A 108 -1.75 -9.00 -11.23
N MET A 109 -2.26 -7.96 -10.56
CA MET A 109 -1.50 -6.74 -10.32
C MET A 109 -0.25 -6.98 -9.48
N PRO A 110 0.92 -6.42 -9.87
CA PRO A 110 2.09 -6.38 -9.02
C PRO A 110 1.74 -5.75 -7.67
N SER A 111 2.33 -6.27 -6.61
CA SER A 111 2.14 -5.74 -5.26
C SER A 111 3.45 -5.25 -4.70
N ALA A 112 3.42 -4.22 -3.87
CA ALA A 112 4.56 -3.92 -3.03
C ALA A 112 4.89 -5.15 -2.16
N PRO A 113 6.18 -5.44 -1.91
CA PRO A 113 6.55 -6.44 -0.92
C PRO A 113 5.85 -6.08 0.40
N SER A 114 5.28 -7.08 1.06
CA SER A 114 4.57 -6.85 2.33
C SER A 114 5.52 -6.11 3.26
N ALA A 115 5.19 -4.86 3.62
CA ALA A 115 5.97 -4.15 4.62
C ALA A 115 6.00 -5.06 5.86
N ALA A 116 7.20 -5.38 6.34
CA ALA A 116 7.37 -6.23 7.50
C ALA A 116 6.40 -5.77 8.62
N PRO A 117 5.78 -6.69 9.38
CA PRO A 117 4.85 -6.31 10.44
C PRO A 117 5.48 -5.19 11.26
N ARG A 118 4.84 -4.01 11.29
CA ARG A 118 5.26 -2.97 12.24
C ARG A 118 5.16 -3.61 13.61
N ALA A 119 6.28 -3.70 14.31
CA ALA A 119 6.31 -4.14 15.69
C ALA A 119 5.23 -3.35 16.45
N PRO A 120 4.47 -3.99 17.36
CA PRO A 120 3.46 -3.28 18.12
C PRO A 120 4.12 -2.08 18.78
N SER A 121 3.57 -0.89 18.54
CA SER A 121 4.00 0.33 19.21
C SER A 121 3.84 0.06 20.70
N ALA A 122 4.95 0.07 21.44
CA ALA A 122 4.93 -0.21 22.87
C ALA A 122 3.91 0.72 23.53
N VAL A 123 2.92 0.13 24.20
CA VAL A 123 1.97 0.87 25.01
C VAL A 123 2.78 1.63 26.06
N PRO A 124 2.62 2.95 26.22
CA PRO A 124 3.32 3.66 27.29
C PRO A 124 2.94 3.01 28.62
N ALA A 125 3.96 2.69 29.43
CA ALA A 125 3.77 2.11 30.74
C ALA A 125 2.76 2.95 31.53
N ALA A 126 1.71 2.30 32.04
CA ALA A 126 0.76 2.94 32.93
C ALA A 126 1.53 3.57 34.10
N VAL A 127 1.34 4.87 34.28
CA VAL A 127 1.87 5.59 35.44
C VAL A 127 1.16 5.03 36.66
N ASP A 128 1.90 4.37 37.54
CA ASP A 128 1.42 3.94 38.85
C ASP A 128 1.12 5.19 39.68
N VAL A 129 -0.18 5.55 39.76
CA VAL A 129 -0.65 6.53 40.74
C VAL A 129 -0.58 5.82 42.10
N GLY A 130 0.53 6.07 42.80
CA GLY A 130 0.74 5.59 44.14
C GLY A 130 -0.43 6.01 45.04
N THR A 131 -1.06 5.01 45.67
CA THR A 131 -2.03 5.22 46.75
C THR A 131 -1.29 5.87 47.92
N GLN A 132 -1.62 7.11 48.24
CA GLN A 132 -1.19 7.71 49.50
C GLN A 132 -1.90 6.97 50.65
N PRO A 133 -1.19 6.53 51.70
CA PRO A 133 -1.83 6.01 52.89
C PRO A 133 -2.47 7.16 53.66
N ASP A 134 -3.76 6.99 53.98
CA ASP A 134 -4.49 7.84 54.91
C ASP A 134 -3.76 7.84 56.27
N ALA A 135 -3.05 8.94 56.54
CA ALA A 135 -2.47 9.19 57.85
C ALA A 135 -3.60 9.66 58.78
N ASP A 136 -4.06 8.70 59.58
CA ASP A 136 -4.32 8.82 61.01
C ASP A 136 -5.11 10.03 61.50
N LEU A 137 -6.38 9.73 61.78
CA LEU A 137 -7.05 10.00 63.06
C LEU A 137 -6.14 10.57 64.16
N LEU A 138 -6.40 11.79 64.60
CA LEU A 138 -6.33 12.12 66.04
C LEU A 138 -7.49 13.06 66.42
N PRO A 139 -8.18 12.82 67.55
CA PRO A 139 -9.30 13.63 68.00
C PRO A 139 -8.86 14.76 68.97
N ASP A 140 -9.74 15.77 69.03
CA ASP A 140 -10.00 16.77 70.08
C ASP A 140 -8.87 17.71 70.53
N GLU A 141 -9.06 19.04 70.35
CA GLU A 141 -9.56 20.01 71.36
C GLU A 141 -9.97 21.34 70.68
#